data_AF-A0A9P0BT61-F1
#
_entry.id   AF-A0A9P0BT61-F1
#
_cell.length_a   1.000
_cell.length_b   1.000
_cell.length_c   1.000
_cell.angle_alpha   90.00
_cell.angle_beta   90.00
_cell.angle_gamma   90.00
#
_symmetry.space_group_name_H-M   'P 1'
#
loop_
_entity.id
_entity.type
_entity.pdbx_description
1 polymer ?
#
loop_
_entity_poly.entity_id
_entity_poly.type
_entity_poly.pdbx_seq_one_letter_code
_entity_poly.pdbx_strand_id
1 'polypeptide(L)'
;MGDNDDYYGDGTMEPMGAAPEVIYNWVDITSDFFKHIQDLQLGELLHDGHLFGLFEAMSAIEMMDPKMDAGMLCNRGNPKPLNFQQAVAAGKLKIGVLEPSEMIGIMDATMACIVSWLEGHSLAQTVFTNLYLHQPHSINNKVLKAYCIAIYKLLDCIRDCINKAQVFEEEDFLPMGYGYRLGSNPQTGNSYDARLEVSEQKCVLMLREQEEELNKKVRDSSSDEDVSKYIQRLYSKCH
;
A
#
# COMPACT_ATOMS: atom_id res chain seq x y z
N MET A 1 35.16 12.92 -22.59
CA MET A 1 35.69 12.69 -21.24
C MET A 1 34.51 12.28 -20.38
N GLY A 2 34.24 10.98 -20.36
CA GLY A 2 33.27 10.36 -19.47
C GLY A 2 34.05 9.34 -18.68
N ASP A 3 34.04 9.49 -17.35
CA ASP A 3 34.70 8.59 -16.43
C ASP A 3 33.81 7.38 -16.16
N ASN A 4 34.46 6.21 -16.18
CA ASN A 4 33.92 4.89 -15.88
C ASN A 4 33.65 4.74 -14.38
N ASP A 5 32.54 4.10 -14.03
CA ASP A 5 32.38 3.39 -12.75
C ASP A 5 32.16 1.90 -13.04
N ASP A 6 33.27 1.16 -12.99
CA ASP A 6 33.35 -0.29 -12.98
C ASP A 6 33.01 -0.81 -11.57
N TYR A 7 31.88 -1.50 -11.40
CA TYR A 7 31.68 -2.33 -10.19
C TYR A 7 30.62 -3.42 -10.38
N TYR A 8 30.91 -4.48 -11.16
CA TYR A 8 30.29 -5.80 -10.92
C TYR A 8 31.29 -6.92 -11.20
N GLY A 9 31.53 -7.72 -10.17
CA GLY A 9 32.53 -8.78 -10.11
C GLY A 9 32.16 -10.04 -10.91
N ASP A 10 33.23 -10.71 -11.31
CA ASP A 10 33.32 -12.00 -11.99
C ASP A 10 32.64 -13.12 -11.19
N GLY A 11 31.52 -13.60 -11.73
CA GLY A 11 30.81 -14.79 -11.24
C GLY A 11 30.17 -15.46 -12.44
N THR A 12 30.88 -16.39 -13.07
CA THR A 12 30.39 -17.21 -14.17
C THR A 12 29.20 -18.07 -13.72
N MET A 13 27.98 -17.57 -13.91
CA MET A 13 26.78 -18.41 -13.92
C MET A 13 26.57 -18.91 -15.35
N GLU A 14 26.50 -20.23 -15.50
CA GLU A 14 26.12 -20.85 -16.77
C GLU A 14 24.77 -20.29 -17.26
N PRO A 15 24.62 -20.02 -18.56
CA PRO A 15 23.41 -19.41 -19.07
C PRO A 15 22.27 -20.43 -18.97
N MET A 16 21.34 -20.21 -18.02
CA MET A 16 19.99 -20.75 -18.14
C MET A 16 19.47 -20.34 -19.51
N GLY A 17 19.10 -21.32 -20.32
CA GLY A 17 18.72 -21.15 -21.73
C GLY A 17 17.84 -19.91 -21.89
N ALA A 18 18.34 -18.96 -22.69
CA ALA A 18 17.65 -17.71 -22.97
C ALA A 18 16.20 -18.04 -23.35
N ALA A 19 15.24 -17.41 -22.66
CA ALA A 19 13.87 -17.41 -23.12
C ALA A 19 13.88 -16.98 -24.59
N PRO A 20 13.15 -17.67 -25.49
CA PRO A 20 13.19 -17.35 -26.90
C PRO A 20 12.93 -15.84 -27.07
N GLU A 21 13.88 -15.12 -27.68
CA GLU A 21 13.71 -13.71 -27.99
C GLU A 21 12.44 -13.59 -28.83
N VAL A 22 11.40 -12.99 -28.25
CA VAL A 22 10.17 -12.70 -28.97
C VAL A 22 10.50 -11.54 -29.92
N ILE A 23 10.81 -11.87 -31.17
CA ILE A 23 11.03 -10.89 -32.22
C ILE A 23 9.66 -10.39 -32.67
N TYR A 24 9.28 -9.21 -32.18
CA TYR A 24 8.05 -8.54 -32.62
C TYR A 24 8.29 -7.84 -33.96
N ASN A 25 7.51 -8.20 -34.99
CA ASN A 25 7.52 -7.51 -36.28
C ASN A 25 6.46 -6.41 -36.31
N TRP A 26 6.71 -5.32 -35.59
CA TRP A 26 5.80 -4.17 -35.56
C TRP A 26 5.79 -3.46 -36.92
N VAL A 27 4.59 -3.24 -37.46
CA VAL A 27 4.38 -2.46 -38.67
C VAL A 27 3.57 -1.21 -38.30
N ASP A 28 4.04 -0.05 -38.72
CA ASP A 28 3.30 1.20 -38.54
C ASP A 28 2.11 1.25 -39.50
N ILE A 29 0.91 1.27 -38.94
CA ILE A 29 -0.36 1.36 -39.67
C ILE A 29 -1.05 2.71 -39.51
N THR A 30 -0.38 3.71 -38.93
CA THR A 30 -0.99 5.01 -38.58
C THR A 30 -1.62 5.68 -39.81
N SER A 31 -0.88 5.75 -40.92
CA SER A 31 -1.36 6.40 -42.15
C SER A 31 -2.55 5.66 -42.77
N ASP A 32 -2.50 4.33 -42.80
CA ASP A 32 -3.57 3.50 -43.35
C ASP A 32 -4.84 3.57 -42.48
N PHE A 33 -4.68 3.58 -41.15
CA PHE A 33 -5.79 3.75 -40.22
C PHE A 33 -6.50 5.09 -40.44
N PHE A 34 -5.76 6.22 -40.47
CA PHE A 34 -6.34 7.54 -40.71
C PHE A 34 -6.97 7.71 -42.09
N LYS A 35 -6.52 6.95 -43.08
CA LYS A 35 -7.15 6.90 -44.41
C LYS A 35 -8.52 6.22 -44.35
N HIS A 36 -8.64 5.09 -43.66
CA HIS A 36 -9.87 4.30 -43.61
C HIS A 36 -10.96 4.89 -42.71
N ILE A 37 -10.61 5.61 -41.63
CA ILE A 37 -11.63 6.24 -40.77
C ILE A 37 -12.40 7.38 -41.46
N GLN A 38 -11.93 7.90 -42.60
CA GLN A 38 -12.64 8.94 -43.36
C GLN A 38 -13.96 8.45 -43.95
N ASP A 39 -14.13 7.13 -44.06
CA ASP A 39 -15.36 6.51 -44.56
C ASP A 39 -16.48 6.52 -43.52
N LEU A 40 -16.18 6.75 -42.23
CA LEU A 40 -17.20 6.83 -41.16
C LEU A 40 -17.91 8.18 -41.19
N GLN A 41 -19.24 8.14 -41.12
CA GLN A 41 -20.09 9.32 -41.00
C GLN A 41 -20.26 9.76 -39.54
N LEU A 42 -20.72 11.00 -39.36
CA LEU A 42 -21.03 11.52 -38.02
C LEU A 42 -22.09 10.64 -37.35
N GLY A 43 -21.76 10.11 -36.18
CA GLY A 43 -22.64 9.23 -35.41
C GLY A 43 -22.45 7.74 -35.67
N GLU A 44 -21.58 7.36 -36.61
CA GLU A 44 -21.17 5.96 -36.80
C GLU A 44 -20.01 5.60 -35.87
N LEU A 45 -20.03 4.36 -35.38
CA LEU A 45 -19.00 3.79 -34.51
C LEU A 45 -18.66 2.38 -34.97
N LEU A 46 -17.38 2.13 -35.20
CA LEU A 46 -16.86 0.79 -35.46
C LEU A 46 -16.44 0.14 -34.14
N HIS A 47 -17.11 -0.93 -33.74
CA HIS A 47 -16.73 -1.76 -32.59
C HIS A 47 -17.17 -3.21 -32.82
N ASP A 48 -16.64 -4.13 -32.02
CA ASP A 48 -17.12 -5.52 -32.01
C ASP A 48 -18.47 -5.59 -31.29
N GLY A 49 -19.55 -5.83 -32.05
CA GLY A 49 -20.91 -5.90 -31.52
C GLY A 49 -21.20 -7.12 -30.65
N HIS A 50 -20.31 -8.11 -30.59
CA HIS A 50 -20.49 -9.32 -29.78
C HIS A 50 -19.65 -9.31 -28.50
N LEU A 51 -18.43 -8.75 -28.56
CA LEU A 51 -17.48 -8.78 -27.44
C LEU A 51 -17.37 -7.47 -26.66
N PHE A 52 -17.79 -6.33 -27.23
CA PHE A 52 -17.62 -5.03 -26.59
C PHE A 52 -18.88 -4.16 -26.68
N GLY A 53 -19.51 -3.95 -25.53
CA GLY A 53 -20.72 -3.13 -25.41
C GLY A 53 -20.43 -1.66 -25.12
N LEU A 54 -21.31 -0.75 -25.57
CA LEU A 54 -21.19 0.69 -25.27
C LEU A 54 -21.26 1.00 -23.77
N PHE A 55 -21.92 0.16 -22.98
CA PHE A 55 -21.95 0.31 -21.54
C PHE A 55 -20.56 0.08 -20.91
N GLU A 56 -19.75 -0.81 -21.47
CA GLU A 56 -18.38 -1.05 -21.03
C GLU A 56 -17.48 0.13 -21.42
N ALA A 57 -17.76 0.79 -22.55
CA ALA A 57 -17.07 2.02 -22.93
C ALA A 57 -17.27 3.17 -21.92
N MET A 58 -18.36 3.16 -21.14
CA MET A 58 -18.62 4.20 -20.13
C MET A 58 -17.64 4.15 -18.94
N SER A 59 -17.02 3.00 -18.67
CA SER A 59 -16.01 2.86 -17.62
C SER A 59 -14.57 2.96 -18.14
N ALA A 60 -14.39 3.18 -19.45
CA ALA A 60 -13.07 3.31 -20.06
C ALA A 60 -12.34 4.56 -19.54
N ILE A 61 -11.03 4.42 -19.33
CA ILE A 61 -10.16 5.52 -18.91
C ILE A 61 -9.78 6.33 -20.15
N GLU A 62 -10.02 7.64 -20.11
CA GLU A 62 -9.56 8.57 -21.14
C GLU A 62 -8.13 9.01 -20.84
N MET A 63 -7.18 8.61 -21.69
CA MET A 63 -5.79 9.04 -21.57
C MET A 63 -5.66 10.55 -21.79
N MET A 64 -4.74 11.18 -21.05
CA MET A 64 -4.50 12.63 -21.05
C MET A 64 -5.64 13.49 -20.49
N ASP A 65 -6.77 12.91 -20.05
CA ASP A 65 -7.77 13.67 -19.30
C ASP A 65 -7.30 13.89 -17.85
N PRO A 66 -7.31 15.12 -17.31
CA PRO A 66 -6.77 15.37 -15.98
C PRO A 66 -7.55 14.80 -14.79
N LYS A 67 -8.75 14.27 -15.00
CA LYS A 67 -9.59 13.64 -13.96
C LYS A 67 -9.63 12.12 -14.11
N MET A 68 -9.60 11.62 -15.33
CA MET A 68 -9.69 10.18 -15.63
C MET A 68 -8.29 9.53 -15.69
N ASP A 69 -7.27 10.25 -16.14
CA ASP A 69 -5.90 9.74 -16.25
C ASP A 69 -5.10 9.98 -14.96
N ALA A 70 -4.88 8.92 -14.19
CA ALA A 70 -4.04 8.96 -12.99
C ALA A 70 -2.58 9.38 -13.31
N GLY A 71 -2.07 9.10 -14.51
CA GLY A 71 -0.74 9.53 -14.97
C GLY A 71 -0.62 11.05 -15.15
N MET A 72 -1.73 11.74 -15.39
CA MET A 72 -1.78 13.20 -15.45
C MET A 72 -1.75 13.85 -14.06
N LEU A 73 -2.32 13.18 -13.04
CA LEU A 73 -2.38 13.68 -11.65
C LEU A 73 -1.05 13.55 -10.90
N CYS A 74 -0.12 12.69 -11.35
CA CYS A 74 1.24 12.60 -10.81
C CYS A 74 2.03 13.92 -10.86
N ASN A 75 1.55 14.92 -11.60
CA ASN A 75 2.14 16.25 -11.72
C ASN A 75 1.42 17.36 -10.91
N ARG A 76 0.30 17.07 -10.22
CA ARG A 76 -0.49 18.11 -9.51
C ARG A 76 -0.19 18.22 -8.01
N GLY A 77 0.45 17.22 -7.41
CA GLY A 77 0.92 17.27 -6.03
C GLY A 77 2.40 17.61 -5.98
N ASN A 78 2.75 18.85 -5.67
CA ASN A 78 4.09 19.16 -5.19
C ASN A 78 4.00 19.29 -3.66
N PRO A 79 4.68 18.43 -2.87
CA PRO A 79 5.62 17.38 -3.29
C PRO A 79 4.93 16.09 -3.78
N LYS A 80 5.61 15.35 -4.66
CA LYS A 80 5.19 14.00 -5.09
C LYS A 80 5.01 13.09 -3.86
N PRO A 81 3.99 12.21 -3.87
CA PRO A 81 3.82 11.22 -2.82
C PRO A 81 5.06 10.33 -2.78
N LEU A 82 5.60 10.12 -1.57
CA LEU A 82 6.79 9.32 -1.35
C LEU A 82 6.38 7.88 -1.02
N ASN A 83 7.04 6.92 -1.64
CA ASN A 83 6.93 5.53 -1.19
C ASN A 83 7.72 5.32 0.12
N PHE A 84 7.55 4.17 0.77
CA PHE A 84 8.23 3.86 2.03
C PHE A 84 9.74 4.10 1.98
N GLN A 85 10.43 3.53 0.99
CA GLN A 85 11.90 3.63 0.87
C GLN A 85 12.36 5.08 0.64
N GLN A 86 11.65 5.83 -0.20
CA GLN A 86 11.93 7.24 -0.48
C GLN A 86 11.68 8.10 0.75
N ALA A 87 10.61 7.84 1.52
CA ALA A 87 10.30 8.58 2.74
C ALA A 87 11.35 8.34 3.83
N VAL A 88 11.86 7.11 3.94
CA VAL A 88 12.98 6.78 4.83
C VAL A 88 14.27 7.45 4.38
N ALA A 89 14.64 7.34 3.09
CA ALA A 89 15.86 7.94 2.54
C ALA A 89 15.85 9.48 2.64
N ALA A 90 14.68 10.12 2.50
CA ALA A 90 14.50 11.55 2.67
C ALA A 90 14.41 12.01 4.14
N GLY A 91 14.51 11.09 5.11
CA GLY A 91 14.39 11.39 6.54
C GLY A 91 13.00 11.84 6.98
N LYS A 92 11.97 11.64 6.16
CA LYS A 92 10.57 12.02 6.45
C LYS A 92 9.80 10.94 7.20
N LEU A 93 10.28 9.69 7.16
CA LEU A 93 9.70 8.55 7.89
C LEU A 93 10.72 7.98 8.87
N LYS A 94 10.39 7.99 10.16
CA LYS A 94 11.26 7.47 11.23
C LYS A 94 11.06 5.97 11.40
N ILE A 95 12.08 5.17 11.10
CA ILE A 95 12.05 3.70 11.31
C ILE A 95 12.66 3.27 12.65
N GLY A 96 13.46 4.15 13.27
CA GLY A 96 14.25 3.89 14.48
C GLY A 96 13.50 4.23 15.76
N VAL A 97 14.09 5.10 16.58
CA VAL A 97 13.49 5.55 17.84
C VAL A 97 12.33 6.51 17.52
N LEU A 98 11.15 6.15 18.01
CA LEU A 98 9.93 6.94 17.98
C LEU A 98 9.56 7.27 19.42
N GLU A 99 9.18 8.51 19.68
CA GLU A 99 8.67 8.89 21.00
C GLU A 99 7.33 8.20 21.26
N PRO A 100 6.97 7.89 22.52
CA PRO A 100 5.68 7.29 22.85
C PRO A 100 4.48 8.08 22.29
N SER A 101 4.54 9.40 22.31
CA SER A 101 3.51 10.27 21.74
C SER A 101 3.36 10.13 20.22
N GLU A 102 4.47 9.97 19.50
CA GLU A 102 4.47 9.76 18.04
C GLU A 102 3.88 8.39 17.70
N MET A 103 4.24 7.35 18.46
CA MET A 103 3.67 6.01 18.28
C MET A 103 2.16 6.01 18.51
N ILE A 104 1.68 6.63 19.60
CA ILE A 104 0.24 6.74 19.88
C ILE A 104 -0.45 7.51 18.76
N GLY A 105 0.11 8.64 18.31
CA GLY A 105 -0.46 9.40 17.20
C GLY A 105 -0.60 8.60 15.90
N ILE A 106 0.39 7.75 15.58
CA ILE A 106 0.33 6.84 14.43
C ILE A 106 -0.77 5.79 14.62
N MET A 107 -0.88 5.21 15.82
CA MET A 107 -1.89 4.19 16.13
C MET A 107 -3.32 4.76 16.06
N ASP A 108 -3.54 5.93 16.64
CA ASP A 108 -4.84 6.61 16.64
C ASP A 108 -5.26 7.01 15.23
N ALA A 109 -4.34 7.60 14.44
CA ALA A 109 -4.61 7.93 13.04
C ALA A 109 -4.92 6.69 12.19
N THR A 110 -4.23 5.58 12.45
CA THR A 110 -4.50 4.30 11.77
C THR A 110 -5.89 3.79 12.12
N MET A 111 -6.31 3.86 13.38
CA MET A 111 -7.65 3.46 13.79
C MET A 111 -8.73 4.33 13.15
N ALA A 112 -8.54 5.65 13.10
CA ALA A 112 -9.44 6.56 12.41
C ALA A 112 -9.58 6.20 10.92
N CYS A 113 -8.47 5.88 10.24
CA CYS A 113 -8.50 5.44 8.84
C CYS A 113 -9.26 4.12 8.64
N ILE A 114 -9.19 3.20 9.60
CA ILE A 114 -9.97 1.94 9.56
C ILE A 114 -11.46 2.26 9.67
N VAL A 115 -11.86 3.18 10.55
CA VAL A 115 -13.26 3.61 10.64
C VAL A 115 -13.73 4.22 9.32
N SER A 116 -12.95 5.13 8.72
CA SER A 116 -13.30 5.70 7.41
C SER A 116 -13.39 4.65 6.30
N TRP A 117 -12.56 3.60 6.33
CA TRP A 117 -12.70 2.48 5.40
C TRP A 117 -14.02 1.72 5.59
N LEU A 118 -14.42 1.50 6.85
CA LEU A 118 -15.69 0.86 7.19
C LEU A 118 -16.93 1.72 6.84
N GLU A 119 -16.75 3.03 6.67
CA GLU A 119 -17.78 3.97 6.20
C GLU A 119 -17.94 4.01 4.67
N GLY A 120 -17.23 3.14 3.93
CA GLY A 120 -17.36 3.00 2.49
C GLY A 120 -16.25 3.65 1.66
N HIS A 121 -15.24 4.28 2.29
CA HIS A 121 -14.10 4.82 1.55
C HIS A 121 -13.13 3.73 1.07
N SER A 122 -12.31 4.03 0.06
CA SER A 122 -11.31 3.10 -0.45
C SER A 122 -10.22 2.81 0.59
N LEU A 123 -9.90 1.52 0.78
CA LEU A 123 -8.81 1.06 1.64
C LEU A 123 -7.45 1.69 1.26
N ALA A 124 -7.21 1.87 -0.05
CA ALA A 124 -5.98 2.48 -0.56
C ALA A 124 -5.88 3.98 -0.23
N GLN A 125 -7.03 4.66 -0.09
CA GLN A 125 -7.12 6.09 0.19
C GLN A 125 -7.24 6.41 1.69
N THR A 126 -7.49 5.41 2.53
CA THR A 126 -7.59 5.54 3.98
C THR A 126 -6.42 4.86 4.66
N VAL A 127 -6.52 3.57 4.96
CA VAL A 127 -5.57 2.81 5.80
C VAL A 127 -4.18 2.77 5.17
N PHE A 128 -4.07 2.53 3.87
CA PHE A 128 -2.78 2.48 3.17
C PHE A 128 -2.16 3.84 2.87
N THR A 129 -2.75 4.94 3.35
CA THR A 129 -2.01 6.21 3.45
C THR A 129 -0.91 6.14 4.51
N ASN A 130 -1.05 5.23 5.49
CA ASN A 130 -0.01 4.94 6.46
C ASN A 130 1.13 4.13 5.82
N LEU A 131 2.26 4.79 5.56
CA LEU A 131 3.45 4.18 4.96
C LEU A 131 4.06 3.06 5.82
N TYR A 132 3.88 3.06 7.15
CA TYR A 132 4.39 1.97 8.00
C TYR A 132 3.75 0.62 7.68
N LEU A 133 2.51 0.63 7.17
CA LEU A 133 1.85 -0.59 6.73
C LEU A 133 2.48 -1.13 5.44
N HIS A 134 3.12 -0.34 4.60
CA HIS A 134 3.65 -0.85 3.32
C HIS A 134 4.79 -1.86 3.51
N GLN A 135 5.62 -1.67 4.54
CA GLN A 135 6.74 -2.57 4.85
C GLN A 135 6.94 -2.74 6.38
N PRO A 136 6.04 -3.45 7.07
CA PRO A 136 6.08 -3.59 8.54
C PRO A 136 7.38 -4.26 9.03
N HIS A 137 7.95 -5.15 8.22
CA HIS A 137 9.16 -5.89 8.56
C HIS A 137 10.43 -5.03 8.61
N SER A 138 10.44 -3.92 7.88
CA SER A 138 11.53 -2.95 7.78
C SER A 138 11.55 -1.93 8.94
N ILE A 139 10.58 -1.99 9.85
CA ILE A 139 10.48 -1.11 11.02
C ILE A 139 11.40 -1.65 12.14
N ASN A 140 12.27 -0.80 12.69
CA ASN A 140 13.17 -1.19 13.78
C ASN A 140 12.48 -1.15 15.15
N ASN A 141 11.50 -0.27 15.32
CA ASN A 141 10.68 -0.24 16.54
C ASN A 141 9.78 -1.49 16.62
N LYS A 142 10.10 -2.37 17.57
CA LYS A 142 9.39 -3.66 17.76
C LYS A 142 7.90 -3.50 18.08
N VAL A 143 7.53 -2.48 18.86
CA VAL A 143 6.13 -2.21 19.24
C VAL A 143 5.33 -1.82 18.00
N LEU A 144 5.81 -0.83 17.26
CA LEU A 144 5.13 -0.37 16.04
C LEU A 144 5.08 -1.48 14.97
N LYS A 145 6.15 -2.27 14.83
CA LYS A 145 6.18 -3.44 13.94
C LYS A 145 5.10 -4.46 14.31
N ALA A 146 5.00 -4.85 15.57
CA ALA A 146 3.99 -5.80 16.03
C ALA A 146 2.57 -5.24 15.82
N TYR A 147 2.37 -3.95 16.10
CA TYR A 147 1.11 -3.25 15.83
C TYR A 147 0.73 -3.26 14.35
N CYS A 148 1.64 -2.88 13.44
CA CYS A 148 1.37 -2.87 12.00
C CYS A 148 1.00 -4.26 11.47
N ILE A 149 1.68 -5.32 11.93
CA ILE A 149 1.35 -6.70 11.56
C ILE A 149 -0.03 -7.10 12.09
N ALA A 150 -0.38 -6.69 13.31
CA ALA A 150 -1.71 -6.92 13.88
C ALA A 150 -2.81 -6.19 13.11
N ILE A 151 -2.56 -4.95 12.67
CA ILE A 151 -3.49 -4.21 11.82
C ILE A 151 -3.76 -4.95 10.51
N TYR A 152 -2.75 -5.50 9.84
CA TYR A 152 -2.99 -6.34 8.66
C TYR A 152 -3.95 -7.49 8.94
N LYS A 153 -3.71 -8.24 10.02
CA LYS A 153 -4.58 -9.36 10.41
C LYS A 153 -6.00 -8.91 10.76
N LEU A 154 -6.13 -7.74 11.38
CA LEU A 154 -7.43 -7.15 11.66
C LEU A 154 -8.17 -6.79 10.37
N LEU A 155 -7.51 -6.13 9.41
CA LEU A 155 -8.08 -5.80 8.10
C LEU A 155 -8.52 -7.06 7.34
N ASP A 156 -7.73 -8.12 7.40
CA ASP A 156 -8.06 -9.43 6.80
C ASP A 156 -9.33 -10.01 7.42
N CYS A 157 -9.40 -10.02 8.76
CA CYS A 157 -10.57 -10.51 9.49
C CYS A 157 -11.83 -9.71 9.17
N ILE A 158 -11.73 -8.37 9.16
CA ILE A 158 -12.83 -7.47 8.79
C ILE A 158 -13.32 -7.78 7.38
N ARG A 159 -12.39 -7.86 6.41
CA ARG A 159 -12.71 -8.15 5.01
C ARG A 159 -13.37 -9.51 4.86
N ASP A 160 -12.86 -10.54 5.53
CA ASP A 160 -13.44 -11.87 5.51
C ASP A 160 -14.85 -11.90 6.10
N CYS A 161 -15.10 -11.18 7.19
CA CYS A 161 -16.42 -11.06 7.80
C CYS A 161 -17.42 -10.38 6.85
N ILE A 162 -17.04 -9.25 6.25
CA ILE A 162 -17.89 -8.50 5.31
C ILE A 162 -18.16 -9.34 4.06
N ASN A 163 -17.13 -9.95 3.50
CA ASN A 163 -17.27 -10.85 2.36
C ASN A 163 -18.16 -12.05 2.67
N LYS A 164 -18.06 -12.65 3.87
CA LYS A 164 -18.95 -13.78 4.25
C LYS A 164 -20.39 -13.34 4.47
N ALA A 165 -20.60 -12.11 4.95
CA ALA A 165 -21.94 -11.57 5.16
C ALA A 165 -22.68 -11.36 3.82
N GLN A 166 -21.98 -11.02 2.73
CA GLN A 166 -22.58 -10.76 1.41
C GLN A 166 -23.66 -9.66 1.46
N VAL A 167 -23.56 -8.72 2.41
CA VAL A 167 -24.51 -7.61 2.60
C VAL A 167 -23.81 -6.27 2.35
N PHE A 168 -23.09 -6.13 1.25
CA PHE A 168 -22.47 -4.86 0.88
C PHE A 168 -22.65 -4.59 -0.62
N GLU A 169 -23.04 -3.37 -0.98
CA GLU A 169 -22.84 -2.84 -2.33
C GLU A 169 -21.55 -2.01 -2.38
N GLU A 170 -21.05 -1.69 -3.58
CA GLU A 170 -19.79 -0.94 -3.74
C GLU A 170 -19.85 0.48 -3.14
N GLU A 171 -21.05 0.98 -2.82
CA GLU A 171 -21.26 2.23 -2.06
C GLU A 171 -21.07 2.04 -0.54
N ASP A 172 -21.43 0.87 0.00
CA ASP A 172 -21.36 0.58 1.44
C ASP A 172 -19.95 0.14 1.85
N PHE A 173 -19.27 -0.59 0.97
CA PHE A 173 -17.93 -1.10 1.22
C PHE A 173 -17.18 -1.35 -0.07
N LEU A 174 -15.96 -0.82 -0.15
CA LEU A 174 -15.03 -1.08 -1.24
C LEU A 174 -14.08 -2.24 -0.88
N PRO A 175 -14.33 -3.48 -1.36
CA PRO A 175 -13.50 -4.64 -1.05
C PRO A 175 -12.17 -4.66 -1.84
N MET A 176 -12.01 -3.72 -2.77
CA MET A 176 -10.87 -3.66 -3.69
C MET A 176 -9.62 -3.17 -2.97
N GLY A 177 -8.60 -4.04 -2.94
CA GLY A 177 -7.31 -3.72 -2.35
C GLY A 177 -6.37 -2.95 -3.27
N TYR A 178 -6.72 -2.66 -4.53
CA TYR A 178 -5.87 -1.93 -5.50
C TYR A 178 -4.41 -2.43 -5.57
N GLY A 179 -4.21 -3.75 -5.54
CA GLY A 179 -2.88 -4.37 -5.55
C GLY A 179 -2.24 -4.55 -4.15
N TYR A 180 -2.78 -3.91 -3.11
CA TYR A 180 -2.45 -4.23 -1.73
C TYR A 180 -3.08 -5.58 -1.36
N ARG A 181 -2.23 -6.57 -1.08
CA ARG A 181 -2.67 -7.91 -0.70
C ARG A 181 -2.78 -7.99 0.82
N LEU A 182 -3.99 -7.73 1.30
CA LEU A 182 -4.48 -8.16 2.61
C LEU A 182 -4.38 -9.70 2.69
N GLY A 183 -3.83 -10.25 3.78
CA GLY A 183 -3.68 -11.69 3.98
C GLY A 183 -2.23 -12.13 3.97
N SER A 184 -1.54 -12.08 5.11
CA SER A 184 -0.22 -12.66 5.37
C SER A 184 0.94 -12.27 4.43
N ASN A 185 0.67 -11.65 3.29
CA ASN A 185 1.60 -11.43 2.20
C ASN A 185 2.57 -10.33 2.61
N PRO A 186 3.81 -10.69 2.91
CA PRO A 186 4.77 -9.69 3.30
C PRO A 186 5.26 -9.08 2.01
N GLN A 187 4.91 -7.82 1.83
CA GLN A 187 5.33 -7.05 0.68
C GLN A 187 6.78 -6.64 0.90
N THR A 188 7.69 -7.16 0.08
CA THR A 188 9.00 -6.54 -0.14
C THR A 188 8.90 -5.76 -1.44
N GLY A 189 8.38 -4.54 -1.37
CA GLY A 189 7.94 -3.83 -2.58
C GLY A 189 6.76 -4.55 -3.25
N ASN A 190 6.85 -4.83 -4.56
CA ASN A 190 5.75 -5.45 -5.32
C ASN A 190 5.77 -6.99 -5.33
N SER A 191 6.75 -7.62 -4.67
CA SER A 191 6.91 -9.08 -4.64
C SER A 191 6.46 -9.71 -3.31
N TYR A 192 5.87 -10.90 -3.42
CA TYR A 192 5.53 -11.76 -2.28
C TYR A 192 6.78 -12.46 -1.72
N ASP A 193 6.96 -12.41 -0.40
CA ASP A 193 7.99 -13.18 0.30
C ASP A 193 7.38 -14.01 1.43
N ALA A 194 7.17 -15.31 1.20
CA ALA A 194 6.60 -16.25 2.17
C ALA A 194 7.36 -16.28 3.52
N ARG A 195 8.66 -15.95 3.56
CA ARG A 195 9.47 -16.02 4.79
C ARG A 195 9.06 -15.02 5.85
N LEU A 196 8.43 -13.94 5.43
CA LEU A 196 7.98 -12.86 6.30
C LEU A 196 6.52 -13.09 6.76
N GLU A 197 5.90 -14.23 6.42
CA GLU A 197 4.55 -14.54 6.88
C GLU A 197 4.52 -14.70 8.40
N VAL A 198 3.49 -14.09 9.01
CA VAL A 198 3.24 -14.19 10.44
C VAL A 198 1.90 -14.88 10.65
N SER A 199 1.92 -16.03 11.32
CA SER A 199 0.68 -16.72 11.73
C SER A 199 -0.06 -15.90 12.77
N GLU A 200 -1.37 -16.12 12.92
CA GLU A 200 -2.18 -15.44 13.93
C GLU A 200 -1.62 -15.67 15.35
N GLN A 201 -1.28 -16.93 15.67
CA GLN A 201 -0.65 -17.29 16.94
C GLN A 201 0.64 -16.51 17.19
N LYS A 202 1.52 -16.41 16.18
CA LYS A 202 2.78 -15.67 16.28
C LYS A 202 2.52 -14.16 16.45
N CYS A 203 1.53 -13.60 15.74
CA CYS A 203 1.14 -12.21 15.88
C CYS A 203 0.68 -11.89 17.31
N VAL A 204 -0.17 -12.75 17.90
CA VAL A 204 -0.63 -12.60 19.28
C VAL A 204 0.54 -12.68 20.27
N LEU A 205 1.48 -13.60 20.05
CA LEU A 205 2.69 -13.71 20.89
C LEU A 205 3.57 -12.45 20.79
N MET A 206 3.77 -11.92 19.58
CA MET A 206 4.52 -10.68 19.39
C MET A 206 3.88 -9.51 20.13
N LEU A 207 2.54 -9.36 20.09
CA LEU A 207 1.85 -8.31 20.84
C LEU A 207 2.01 -8.48 22.35
N ARG A 208 1.86 -9.70 22.87
CA ARG A 208 2.03 -9.99 24.30
C ARG A 208 3.46 -9.72 24.77
N GLU A 209 4.46 -10.11 23.99
CA GLU A 209 5.86 -9.83 24.31
C GLU A 209 6.11 -8.32 24.43
N GLN A 210 5.56 -7.54 23.49
CA GLN A 210 5.71 -6.08 23.53
C GLN A 210 4.93 -5.45 24.70
N GLU A 211 3.74 -5.96 25.03
CA GLU A 211 2.97 -5.54 26.19
C GLU A 211 3.73 -5.81 27.51
N GLU A 212 4.32 -7.00 27.66
CA GLU A 212 5.13 -7.38 28.82
C GLU A 212 6.39 -6.51 28.95
N GLU A 213 7.12 -6.26 27.85
CA GLU A 213 8.28 -5.37 27.84
C GLU A 213 7.92 -3.94 28.27
N LEU A 214 6.81 -3.40 27.76
CA LEU A 214 6.32 -2.06 28.12
C LEU A 214 5.90 -2.01 29.59
N ASN A 215 5.16 -3.01 30.07
CA ASN A 215 4.77 -3.10 31.48
C ASN A 215 5.98 -3.21 32.41
N LYS A 216 7.02 -3.95 32.02
CA LYS A 216 8.27 -4.01 32.76
C LYS A 216 8.96 -2.65 32.80
N LYS A 217 9.07 -1.95 31.67
CA LYS A 217 9.62 -0.58 31.62
C LYS A 217 8.85 0.37 32.52
N VAL A 218 7.52 0.31 32.52
CA VAL A 218 6.67 1.11 33.41
C VAL A 218 6.99 0.83 34.88
N ARG A 219 7.13 -0.45 35.27
CA ARG A 219 7.51 -0.84 36.64
C ARG A 219 8.92 -0.37 37.01
N ASP A 220 9.89 -0.51 36.10
CA ASP A 220 11.26 -0.08 36.34
C ASP A 220 11.33 1.47 36.47
N SER A 221 10.54 2.18 35.66
CA SER A 221 10.38 3.65 35.71
C SER A 221 9.46 4.14 36.84
N SER A 222 8.73 3.26 37.53
CA SER A 222 7.87 3.63 38.66
C SER A 222 8.65 3.93 39.94
N SER A 223 9.98 3.91 39.86
CA SER A 223 10.87 4.57 40.83
C SER A 223 11.01 6.08 40.60
N ASP A 224 10.50 6.62 39.48
CA ASP A 224 10.31 8.05 39.22
C ASP A 224 8.79 8.36 39.13
N GLU A 225 8.31 9.27 39.99
CA GLU A 225 6.90 9.71 40.09
C GLU A 225 6.29 10.28 38.78
N ASP A 226 7.09 10.44 37.72
CA ASP A 226 6.71 11.15 36.50
C ASP A 226 5.89 10.32 35.50
N VAL A 227 6.03 8.98 35.48
CA VAL A 227 5.34 8.15 34.47
C VAL A 227 3.84 8.05 34.71
N SER A 228 3.42 7.97 35.98
CA SER A 228 1.99 7.93 36.34
C SER A 228 1.29 9.26 36.06
N LYS A 229 1.98 10.39 36.30
CA LYS A 229 1.50 11.74 35.94
C LYS A 229 1.45 11.95 34.42
N TYR A 230 2.37 11.34 33.66
CA TYR A 230 2.42 11.45 32.21
C TYR A 230 1.25 10.71 31.54
N ILE A 231 0.96 9.48 31.98
CA ILE A 231 -0.20 8.70 31.47
C ILE A 231 -1.51 9.42 31.82
N GLN A 232 -1.67 9.93 33.05
CA GLN A 232 -2.85 10.73 33.42
C GLN A 232 -3.00 12.03 32.61
N ARG A 233 -1.88 12.69 32.27
CA ARG A 233 -1.90 13.89 31.40
C ARG A 233 -2.29 13.59 29.96
N LEU A 234 -1.94 12.43 29.42
CA LEU A 234 -2.35 12.01 28.09
C LEU A 234 -3.86 11.74 28.03
N TYR A 235 -4.40 11.00 29.01
CA TYR A 235 -5.85 10.78 29.09
C TYR A 235 -6.65 12.07 29.33
N SER A 236 -6.09 13.02 30.08
CA SER A 236 -6.71 14.33 30.35
C SER A 236 -6.75 15.27 29.12
N LYS A 237 -5.94 15.05 28.08
CA LYS A 237 -5.89 15.90 26.88
C LYS A 237 -6.73 15.38 25.71
N CYS A 238 -7.31 14.18 25.84
CA CYS A 238 -8.22 13.58 24.86
C CYS A 238 -9.71 13.88 25.15
N HIS A 239 -10.00 14.97 25.86
CA HIS A 239 -11.32 15.59 26.03
C HIS A 239 -11.18 17.09 25.76
#